data_AF-A0A9P1PAW9-F1
#
_entry.id   AF-A0A9P1PAW9-F1
#
_cell.length_a   1.000
_cell.length_b   1.000
_cell.length_c   1.000
_cell.angle_alpha   90.00
_cell.angle_beta   90.00
_cell.angle_gamma   90.00
#
_symmetry.space_group_name_H-M   'P 1'
#
loop_
_entity.id
_entity.type
_entity.pdbx_description
1 polymer ?
#
loop_
_entity_poly.entity_id
_entity_poly.type
_entity_poly.pdbx_seq_one_letter_code
_entity_poly.pdbx_strand_id
1 'polypeptide(L)'
;MVKREQEIVSFSEYKTLIENFKNKEKVFYRGQADKTYNISCSLSRDYGYVNNENLIIKKTLKIKQKEFEGYKYPVEQLSKIQHYGIPTRLIDITIDPFIALYFAIEDTNNKQDAEVFIFEKEPYDLYSKEANVLS
;
A
#
# COMPACT_ATOMS: atom_id res chain seq x y z
N MET A 1 18.35 -0.65 -2.54
CA MET A 1 17.14 -0.94 -3.33
C MET A 1 17.37 -0.38 -4.72
N VAL A 2 17.47 -1.22 -5.75
CA VAL A 2 17.67 -0.76 -7.14
C VAL A 2 16.28 -0.47 -7.72
N LYS A 3 15.97 0.81 -7.97
CA LYS A 3 14.74 1.18 -8.68
C LYS A 3 14.95 0.91 -10.17
N ARG A 4 14.03 0.16 -10.79
CA ARG A 4 13.95 -0.01 -12.24
C ARG A 4 12.62 0.55 -12.70
N GLU A 5 12.66 1.41 -13.70
CA GLU A 5 11.47 2.02 -14.29
C GLU A 5 11.34 1.50 -15.73
N GLN A 6 10.12 1.16 -16.14
CA GLN A 6 9.80 0.73 -17.48
C GLN A 6 8.49 1.38 -17.91
N GLU A 7 8.52 2.10 -19.02
CA GLU A 7 7.33 2.66 -19.64
C GLU A 7 6.53 1.55 -20.33
N ILE A 8 5.21 1.58 -20.16
CA ILE A 8 4.28 0.60 -20.72
C ILE A 8 3.16 1.38 -21.41
N VAL A 9 2.99 1.16 -22.71
CA VAL A 9 2.01 1.90 -23.52
C VAL A 9 0.80 1.05 -23.93
N SER A 10 0.82 -0.25 -23.61
CA SER A 10 -0.28 -1.15 -23.94
C SER A 10 -0.58 -2.18 -22.84
N PHE A 11 -1.85 -2.61 -22.76
CA PHE A 11 -2.25 -3.69 -21.85
C PHE A 11 -1.53 -5.01 -22.16
N SER A 12 -1.24 -5.28 -23.43
CA SER A 12 -0.48 -6.46 -23.85
C SER A 12 0.93 -6.47 -23.28
N GLU A 13 1.65 -5.33 -23.36
CA GLU A 13 2.98 -5.17 -22.74
C GLU A 13 2.91 -5.36 -21.22
N TYR A 14 1.92 -4.74 -20.57
CA TYR A 14 1.71 -4.92 -19.13
C TYR A 14 1.53 -6.39 -18.76
N LYS A 15 0.68 -7.12 -19.49
CA LYS A 15 0.45 -8.54 -19.24
C LYS A 15 1.73 -9.37 -19.42
N THR A 16 2.49 -9.12 -20.48
CA THR A 16 3.77 -9.80 -20.71
C THR A 16 4.77 -9.50 -19.59
N LEU A 17 4.82 -8.27 -19.09
CA LEU A 17 5.68 -7.90 -17.96
C LEU A 17 5.31 -8.68 -16.69
N ILE A 18 4.02 -8.75 -16.36
CA ILE A 18 3.52 -9.42 -15.15
C ILE A 18 3.78 -10.93 -15.16
N GLU A 19 3.77 -11.59 -16.32
CA GLU A 19 4.12 -13.02 -16.41
C GLU A 19 5.53 -13.31 -15.86
N ASN A 20 6.47 -12.36 -15.93
CA ASN A 20 7.81 -12.51 -15.34
C ASN A 20 7.81 -12.60 -13.81
N PHE A 21 6.74 -12.13 -13.16
CA PHE A 21 6.59 -12.09 -11.70
C PHE A 21 5.69 -13.21 -11.17
N LYS A 22 5.01 -13.96 -12.03
CA LYS A 22 4.03 -14.98 -11.66
C LYS A 22 4.61 -16.14 -10.84
N ASN A 23 5.87 -16.48 -11.11
CA ASN A 23 6.59 -17.56 -10.40
C ASN A 23 7.37 -17.05 -9.18
N LYS A 24 7.36 -15.73 -8.92
CA LYS A 24 8.05 -15.16 -7.77
C LYS A 24 7.13 -15.20 -6.56
N GLU A 25 7.64 -15.75 -5.46
CA GLU A 25 6.93 -15.67 -4.20
C GLU A 25 6.96 -14.24 -3.66
N LYS A 26 5.88 -13.79 -3.02
CA LYS A 26 5.80 -12.52 -2.27
C LYS A 26 6.01 -11.24 -3.09
N VAL A 27 5.32 -11.17 -4.24
CA VAL A 27 5.21 -9.92 -5.02
C VAL A 27 3.94 -9.17 -4.63
N PHE A 28 4.06 -7.87 -4.41
CA PHE A 28 2.94 -6.96 -4.14
C PHE A 28 2.92 -5.84 -5.17
N TYR A 29 1.73 -5.32 -5.42
CA TYR A 29 1.49 -4.29 -6.43
C TYR A 29 0.74 -3.10 -5.83
N ARG A 30 0.98 -1.91 -6.36
CA ARG A 30 0.21 -0.70 -6.03
C ARG A 30 0.04 0.16 -7.27
N GLY A 31 -1.20 0.52 -7.59
CA GLY A 31 -1.50 1.51 -8.63
C GLY A 31 -1.54 2.93 -8.08
N GLN A 32 -1.10 3.87 -8.89
CA GLN A 32 -1.27 5.30 -8.67
C GLN A 32 -1.64 5.98 -9.98
N ALA A 33 -2.62 6.86 -9.93
CA ALA A 33 -3.12 7.55 -11.11
C ALA A 33 -2.23 8.70 -11.60
N ASP A 34 -1.23 9.09 -10.81
CA ASP A 34 -0.26 10.12 -11.20
C ASP A 34 1.14 9.72 -10.74
N LYS A 35 2.07 9.57 -11.68
CA LYS A 35 3.48 9.24 -11.43
C LYS A 35 4.24 10.28 -10.60
N THR A 36 3.71 11.50 -10.48
CA THR A 36 4.31 12.55 -9.64
C THR A 36 4.01 12.34 -8.15
N TYR A 37 3.09 11.44 -7.82
CA TYR A 37 2.74 11.16 -6.44
C TYR A 37 3.81 10.32 -5.75
N ASN A 38 4.30 10.81 -4.62
CA ASN A 38 5.09 9.99 -3.73
C ASN A 38 4.21 8.92 -3.07
N ILE A 39 4.75 7.71 -2.89
CA ILE A 39 4.13 6.69 -2.03
C ILE A 39 4.09 7.24 -0.61
N SER A 40 2.92 7.73 -0.21
CA SER A 40 2.66 8.31 1.10
C SER A 40 1.34 7.78 1.63
N CYS A 41 1.34 7.41 2.91
CA CYS A 41 0.13 7.06 3.63
C CYS A 41 -0.72 8.31 3.88
N SER A 42 -2.02 8.12 4.14
CA SER A 42 -2.93 9.24 4.39
C SER A 42 -2.53 10.06 5.62
N LEU A 43 -1.94 9.42 6.64
CA LEU A 43 -1.43 10.09 7.84
C LEU A 43 -0.26 11.03 7.55
N SER A 44 0.71 10.62 6.71
CA SER A 44 1.94 11.41 6.49
C SER A 44 1.72 12.68 5.67
N ARG A 45 0.52 12.90 5.14
CA ARG A 45 0.17 14.10 4.38
C ARG A 45 -0.09 15.33 5.25
N ASP A 46 -0.29 15.13 6.56
CA ASP A 46 -0.58 16.20 7.53
C ASP A 46 0.24 16.01 8.82
N TYR A 47 1.08 16.99 9.14
CA TYR A 47 1.90 16.98 10.36
C TYR A 47 1.07 16.92 11.65
N GLY A 48 -0.11 17.54 11.67
CA GLY A 48 -1.06 17.47 12.76
C GLY A 48 -1.58 16.05 12.98
N TYR A 49 -1.85 15.30 11.92
CA TYR A 49 -2.21 13.88 12.02
C TYR A 49 -1.06 13.04 12.56
N VAL A 50 0.16 13.24 12.06
CA VAL A 50 1.35 12.52 12.55
C VAL A 50 1.55 12.75 14.05
N ASN A 51 1.50 13.99 14.51
CA ASN A 51 1.70 14.34 15.92
C ASN A 51 0.60 13.82 16.84
N ASN A 52 -0.62 13.62 16.32
CA ASN A 52 -1.79 13.22 17.10
C ASN A 52 -2.27 11.80 16.79
N GLU A 53 -1.52 11.01 16.02
CA GLU A 53 -1.94 9.68 15.57
C GLU A 53 -2.43 8.79 16.72
N ASN A 54 -1.65 8.72 17.79
CA ASN A 54 -2.00 7.94 18.99
C ASN A 54 -3.37 8.37 19.57
N LEU A 55 -3.65 9.68 19.56
CA LEU A 55 -4.91 10.22 20.05
C LEU A 55 -6.06 9.90 19.08
N ILE A 56 -5.82 10.03 17.78
CA ILE A 56 -6.79 9.71 16.72
C ILE A 56 -7.21 8.24 16.83
N ILE A 57 -6.24 7.32 16.85
CA ILE A 57 -6.49 5.88 16.96
C ILE A 57 -7.25 5.56 18.26
N LYS A 58 -6.78 6.05 19.42
CA LYS A 58 -7.45 5.81 20.71
C LYS A 58 -8.88 6.32 20.74
N LYS A 59 -9.13 7.51 20.19
CA LYS A 59 -10.48 8.09 20.09
C LYS A 59 -11.38 7.22 19.21
N THR A 60 -10.88 6.78 18.04
CA THR A 60 -11.64 5.91 17.13
C THR A 60 -12.02 4.60 17.81
N LEU A 61 -11.05 3.92 18.43
CA LEU A 61 -11.29 2.66 19.14
C LEU A 61 -12.28 2.84 20.30
N LYS A 62 -12.24 3.98 21.01
CA LYS A 62 -13.18 4.27 22.10
C LYS A 62 -14.60 4.52 21.59
N ILE A 63 -14.76 5.30 20.52
CA ILE A 63 -16.08 5.63 19.95
C ILE A 63 -16.74 4.40 19.33
N LYS A 64 -15.93 3.55 18.69
CA LYS A 64 -16.38 2.41 17.88
C LYS A 64 -16.11 1.06 18.52
N GLN A 65 -15.92 1.00 19.84
CA GLN A 65 -15.43 -0.16 20.58
C GLN A 65 -16.03 -1.50 20.12
N LYS A 66 -17.36 -1.58 20.01
CA LYS A 66 -18.07 -2.81 19.57
C LYS A 66 -17.66 -3.31 18.19
N GLU A 67 -17.37 -2.41 17.26
CA GLU A 67 -16.94 -2.75 15.90
C GLU A 67 -15.48 -3.26 15.88
N PHE A 68 -14.73 -3.06 16.96
CA PHE A 68 -13.33 -3.47 17.09
C PHE A 68 -13.10 -4.70 17.98
N GLU A 69 -14.12 -5.24 18.62
CA GLU A 69 -14.02 -6.42 19.50
C GLU A 69 -13.50 -7.69 18.78
N GLY A 70 -13.72 -7.80 17.47
CA GLY A 70 -13.28 -8.93 16.65
C GLY A 70 -11.89 -8.79 16.01
N TYR A 71 -11.25 -7.62 16.09
CA TYR A 71 -9.95 -7.39 15.46
C TYR A 71 -8.81 -7.56 16.46
N LYS A 72 -8.06 -8.64 16.31
CA LYS A 72 -6.99 -9.03 17.24
C LYS A 72 -5.67 -8.33 16.91
N TYR A 73 -5.39 -8.10 15.64
CA TYR A 73 -4.11 -7.56 15.20
C TYR A 73 -4.20 -6.06 14.88
N PRO A 74 -3.17 -5.26 15.24
CA PRO A 74 -3.17 -3.83 14.96
C PRO A 74 -3.37 -3.47 13.49
N VAL A 75 -2.86 -4.29 12.55
CA VAL A 75 -3.05 -4.05 11.12
C VAL A 75 -4.51 -4.15 10.69
N GLU A 76 -5.28 -5.07 11.27
CA GLU A 76 -6.70 -5.22 10.96
C GLU A 76 -7.49 -4.03 11.50
N GLN A 77 -7.15 -3.58 12.71
CA GLN A 77 -7.73 -2.38 13.30
C GLN A 77 -7.41 -1.14 12.45
N LEU A 78 -6.15 -0.95 12.04
CA LEU A 78 -5.75 0.16 11.17
C LEU A 78 -6.42 0.11 9.81
N SER A 79 -6.60 -1.09 9.22
CA SER A 79 -7.34 -1.27 7.97
C SER A 79 -8.80 -0.84 8.12
N LYS A 80 -9.45 -1.24 9.22
CA LYS A 80 -10.83 -0.82 9.52
C LYS A 80 -10.94 0.68 9.79
N ILE A 81 -9.96 1.27 10.48
CA ILE A 81 -9.88 2.72 10.69
C ILE A 81 -9.77 3.47 9.36
N GLN A 82 -8.90 2.99 8.45
CA GLN A 82 -8.75 3.56 7.11
C GLN A 82 -10.03 3.45 6.29
N HIS A 83 -10.81 2.38 6.46
CA HIS A 83 -12.12 2.21 5.81
C HIS A 83 -13.16 3.27 6.26
N TYR A 84 -13.02 3.84 7.46
CA TYR A 84 -13.83 5.00 7.89
C TYR A 84 -13.31 6.35 7.37
N GLY A 85 -12.31 6.34 6.48
CA GLY A 85 -11.67 7.55 5.98
C GLY A 85 -10.73 8.23 6.97
N ILE A 86 -10.41 7.57 8.09
CA ILE A 86 -9.52 8.11 9.11
C ILE A 86 -8.08 7.83 8.70
N PRO A 87 -7.18 8.83 8.75
CA PRO A 87 -5.80 8.68 8.28
C PRO A 87 -5.03 7.64 9.11
N THR A 88 -4.29 6.76 8.43
CA THR A 88 -3.42 5.75 9.05
C THR A 88 -2.07 5.70 8.34
N ARG A 89 -1.11 4.96 8.91
CA ARG A 89 0.18 4.69 8.25
C ARG A 89 0.12 3.63 7.16
N LEU A 90 -1.05 3.04 6.91
CA LEU A 90 -1.19 2.02 5.88
C LEU A 90 -1.14 2.66 4.48
N ILE A 91 -0.60 1.87 3.56
CA ILE A 91 -0.69 2.13 2.12
C ILE A 91 -1.43 0.94 1.49
N ASP A 92 -2.23 1.24 0.49
CA ASP A 92 -2.93 0.23 -0.31
C ASP A 92 -1.91 -0.55 -1.14
N ILE A 93 -1.88 -1.86 -0.93
CA ILE A 93 -1.11 -2.81 -1.72
C ILE A 93 -2.01 -4.01 -2.00
N THR A 94 -1.81 -4.65 -3.14
CA THR A 94 -2.57 -5.83 -3.56
C THR A 94 -1.62 -6.91 -4.06
N ILE A 95 -2.03 -8.16 -3.95
CA ILE A 95 -1.32 -9.30 -4.57
C ILE A 95 -1.72 -9.50 -6.03
N ASP A 96 -2.83 -8.87 -6.45
CA ASP A 96 -3.33 -8.95 -7.82
C ASP A 96 -2.82 -7.74 -8.63
N PRO A 97 -1.98 -7.96 -9.64
CA PRO A 97 -1.45 -6.89 -10.49
C PRO A 97 -2.56 -6.14 -11.25
N PHE A 98 -3.66 -6.81 -11.61
CA PHE A 98 -4.75 -6.16 -12.35
C PHE A 98 -5.60 -5.26 -11.47
N ILE A 99 -5.72 -5.57 -10.17
CA ILE A 99 -6.32 -4.64 -9.21
C ILE A 99 -5.45 -3.39 -9.06
N ALA A 100 -4.12 -3.54 -9.03
CA ALA A 100 -3.22 -2.40 -9.01
C ALA A 100 -3.34 -1.56 -10.29
N LEU A 101 -3.36 -2.20 -11.46
CA LEU A 101 -3.58 -1.51 -12.72
C LEU A 101 -4.91 -0.75 -12.74
N TYR A 102 -6.00 -1.38 -12.27
CA TYR A 102 -7.31 -0.74 -12.17
C TYR A 102 -7.24 0.57 -11.37
N PHE A 103 -6.67 0.55 -10.15
CA PHE A 103 -6.52 1.78 -9.36
C PHE A 103 -5.60 2.84 -10.00
N ALA A 104 -4.71 2.42 -10.89
CA ALA A 104 -3.86 3.35 -11.63
C ALA A 104 -4.63 4.07 -12.75
N ILE A 105 -5.66 3.44 -13.34
CA ILE A 105 -6.32 3.94 -14.56
C ILE A 105 -7.85 4.14 -14.43
N GLU A 106 -8.44 3.93 -13.26
CA GLU A 106 -9.89 3.98 -13.06
C GLU A 106 -10.51 5.36 -13.36
N ASP A 107 -9.76 6.45 -13.16
CA ASP A 107 -10.20 7.80 -13.51
C ASP A 107 -9.93 8.11 -14.99
N THR A 108 -10.95 7.92 -15.83
CA THR A 108 -10.87 8.15 -17.28
C THR A 108 -10.76 9.64 -17.66
N ASN A 109 -10.98 10.56 -16.72
CA ASN A 109 -10.79 11.99 -16.97
C ASN A 109 -9.37 12.45 -16.66
N ASN A 110 -8.59 11.61 -15.97
CA ASN A 110 -7.21 11.91 -15.66
C ASN A 110 -6.34 11.86 -16.92
N LYS A 111 -5.53 12.90 -17.13
CA LYS A 111 -4.63 13.04 -18.28
C LYS A 111 -3.16 12.79 -17.91
N GLN A 112 -2.89 12.47 -16.65
CA GLN A 112 -1.57 12.21 -16.12
C GLN A 112 -1.16 10.77 -16.41
N ASP A 113 0.15 10.54 -16.53
CA ASP A 113 0.68 9.19 -16.63
C ASP A 113 0.51 8.48 -15.27
N ALA A 114 -0.07 7.29 -15.32
CA ALA A 114 -0.23 6.42 -14.17
C ALA A 114 1.05 5.61 -13.89
N GLU A 115 1.22 5.14 -12.65
CA GLU A 115 2.35 4.30 -12.24
C GLU A 115 1.84 3.05 -11.51
N VAL A 116 2.42 1.88 -11.82
CA VAL A 116 2.21 0.65 -11.05
C VAL A 116 3.54 0.25 -10.42
N PHE A 117 3.57 0.28 -9.09
CA PHE A 117 4.71 -0.19 -8.32
C PHE A 117 4.65 -1.71 -8.17
N ILE A 118 5.81 -2.36 -8.35
CA ILE A 118 6.01 -3.78 -8.09
C ILE A 118 7.01 -3.90 -6.94
N PHE A 119 6.56 -4.46 -5.83
CA PHE A 119 7.38 -4.72 -4.65
C PHE A 119 7.73 -6.21 -4.64
N GLU A 120 8.98 -6.51 -4.95
CA GLU A 120 9.56 -7.84 -4.79
C GLU A 120 10.24 -7.89 -3.42
N LYS A 121 9.69 -8.70 -2.51
CA LYS A 121 10.33 -8.92 -1.22
C LYS A 121 11.31 -10.08 -1.35
N GLU A 122 12.61 -9.79 -1.32
CA GLU A 122 13.60 -10.84 -1.13
C GLU A 122 13.35 -11.55 0.21
N PRO A 123 13.49 -12.88 0.28
CA PRO A 123 13.37 -13.60 1.54
C PRO A 123 14.43 -13.04 2.51
N TYR A 124 13.97 -12.38 3.58
CA TYR A 124 14.85 -12.03 4.68
C TYR A 124 15.35 -13.34 5.30
N ASP A 125 16.67 -13.47 5.45
CA ASP A 125 17.21 -14.45 6.38
C ASP A 125 16.71 -14.06 7.78
N LEU A 126 15.99 -14.97 8.44
CA LEU A 126 15.47 -14.76 9.79
C LEU A 126 16.59 -14.50 10.80
N TYR A 127 17.84 -14.86 10.47
CA TYR A 127 19.03 -14.62 11.28
C TYR A 127 19.80 -13.35 10.89
N SER A 128 19.33 -12.60 9.89
CA SER A 128 19.95 -11.32 9.51
C SER A 128 19.80 -10.28 10.63
N LYS A 129 20.81 -9.42 10.80
CA LYS A 129 20.79 -8.37 11.83
C LYS A 129 19.61 -7.41 11.66
N GLU A 130 19.11 -7.24 10.43
CA GLU A 130 17.95 -6.42 10.11
C GLU A 130 16.63 -6.99 10.65
N ALA A 131 16.50 -8.32 10.79
CA ALA A 131 15.30 -8.97 11.31
C ALA A 131 15.16 -8.86 12.85
N ASN A 132 16.27 -8.67 13.56
CA ASN A 132 16.30 -8.62 15.04
C ASN A 132 15.96 -7.25 15.65
N VAL A 133 15.61 -6.24 14.85
CA VAL A 133 15.26 -4.90 15.35
C VAL A 133 13.74 -4.74 15.59
N LEU A 134 12.94 -5.78 15.30
CA LEU A 134 11.48 -5.78 15.45
C LEU A 134 10.95 -6.75 16.52
N SER A 135 11.85 -7.37 17.31
CA SER A 135 11.50 -8.16 18.50
C SER A 135 11.63 -7.36 19.78
#